data_AF-A0A946AI13-F1
#
_entry.id   AF-A0A946AI13-F1
#
_cell.length_a   1.000
_cell.length_b   1.000
_cell.length_c   1.000
_cell.angle_alpha   90.00
_cell.angle_beta   90.00
_cell.angle_gamma   90.00
#
_symmetry.space_group_name_H-M   'P 1'
#
loop_
_entity.id
_entity.type
_entity.pdbx_description
1 polymer ?
#
loop_
_entity_poly.entity_id
_entity_poly.type
_entity_poly.pdbx_seq_one_letter_code
_entity_poly.pdbx_strand_id
1 'polypeptide(L)'
;MNKNEPQNIERLTVGVVQKEIKKGMPATDVVLALGSPNIVKTAPNGNEVWVYDKFSKEQIYQTTGGVLGYFSGNGGGIISSEQGRRQVSSNTLTVIIKFDTQDNVDTIAYHRSKF
;
A
#
# COMPACT_ATOMS: atom_id res chain seq x y z
N MET A 1 20.77 -26.13 -6.34
CA MET A 1 20.55 -25.26 -5.17
C MET A 1 19.56 -24.20 -5.59
N ASN A 2 18.28 -24.39 -5.27
CA ASN A 2 17.17 -23.60 -5.81
C ASN A 2 16.94 -22.38 -4.89
N LYS A 3 17.35 -21.19 -5.31
CA LYS A 3 17.12 -19.92 -4.59
C LYS A 3 15.91 -19.21 -5.20
N ASN A 4 14.72 -19.68 -4.87
CA ASN A 4 13.48 -18.93 -5.09
C ASN A 4 12.81 -18.74 -3.73
N GLU A 5 13.43 -17.95 -2.86
CA GLU A 5 12.70 -17.34 -1.76
C GLU A 5 11.96 -16.14 -2.33
N PRO A 6 10.61 -16.10 -2.27
CA PRO A 6 9.89 -14.89 -2.62
C PRO A 6 10.34 -13.79 -1.68
N GLN A 7 10.96 -12.75 -2.25
CA GLN A 7 11.27 -11.52 -1.54
C GLN A 7 9.96 -11.02 -0.90
N ASN A 8 9.85 -11.09 0.42
CA ASN A 8 8.66 -10.72 1.20
C ASN A 8 8.42 -9.20 1.24
N ILE A 9 8.76 -8.50 0.15
CA ILE A 9 8.64 -7.06 -0.01
C ILE A 9 7.23 -6.72 -0.57
N GLU A 10 6.48 -7.71 -1.08
CA GLU A 10 5.18 -7.47 -1.73
C GLU A 10 4.07 -6.97 -0.80
N ARG A 11 4.24 -7.04 0.53
CA ARG A 11 3.15 -6.70 1.47
C ARG A 11 3.59 -5.80 2.61
N LEU A 12 4.25 -4.67 2.32
CA LEU A 12 4.26 -3.56 3.28
C LEU A 12 2.80 -3.22 3.64
N THR A 13 2.45 -3.51 4.89
CA THR A 13 1.15 -3.23 5.49
C THR A 13 1.39 -2.89 6.96
N VAL A 14 0.46 -2.16 7.58
CA VAL A 14 0.56 -1.83 9.01
C VAL A 14 0.72 -3.10 9.85
N GLY A 15 -0.04 -4.15 9.55
CA GLY A 15 0.01 -5.42 10.29
C GLY A 15 1.34 -6.16 10.16
N VAL A 16 1.99 -6.12 8.99
CA VAL A 16 3.33 -6.70 8.80
C VAL A 16 4.35 -5.95 9.64
N VAL A 17 4.35 -4.61 9.60
CA VAL A 17 5.31 -3.82 10.41
C VAL A 17 5.09 -4.05 11.91
N GLN A 18 3.84 -4.09 12.37
CA GLN A 18 3.52 -4.36 13.78
C GLN A 18 3.93 -5.77 14.24
N LYS A 19 3.90 -6.75 13.33
CA LYS A 19 4.28 -8.13 13.63
C LYS A 19 5.79 -8.30 13.67
N GLU A 20 6.48 -7.78 12.65
CA GLU A 20 7.90 -8.05 12.42
C GLU A 20 8.81 -7.06 13.17
N ILE A 21 8.40 -5.80 13.35
CA ILE A 21 9.27 -4.75 13.91
C ILE A 21 8.86 -4.39 15.34
N LYS A 22 9.85 -4.35 16.24
CA LYS A 22 9.68 -3.99 17.65
C LYS A 22 10.67 -2.92 18.09
N LYS A 23 10.30 -2.13 19.10
CA LYS A 23 11.22 -1.20 19.76
C LYS A 23 12.44 -1.97 20.30
N GLY A 24 13.63 -1.42 20.11
CA GLY A 24 14.93 -2.03 20.46
C GLY A 24 15.49 -2.98 19.40
N MET A 25 14.79 -3.23 18.29
CA MET A 25 15.29 -4.06 17.20
C MET A 25 16.46 -3.35 16.48
N PRO A 26 17.58 -4.03 16.17
CA PRO A 26 18.66 -3.45 15.38
C PRO A 26 18.20 -3.09 13.95
N ALA A 27 18.74 -2.01 13.40
CA ALA A 27 18.44 -1.56 12.03
C ALA A 27 18.70 -2.66 10.98
N THR A 28 19.72 -3.50 11.18
CA THR A 28 20.00 -4.66 10.32
C THR A 28 18.83 -5.62 10.24
N ASP A 29 18.18 -5.90 11.37
CA ASP A 29 17.06 -6.84 11.45
C ASP A 29 15.80 -6.23 10.80
N VAL A 30 15.66 -4.90 10.87
CA VAL A 30 14.61 -4.18 10.13
C VAL A 30 14.79 -4.36 8.62
N VAL A 31 16.02 -4.25 8.10
CA VAL A 31 16.30 -4.49 6.67
C VAL A 31 16.02 -5.94 6.29
N LEU A 32 16.36 -6.89 7.14
CA LEU A 32 16.05 -8.31 6.89
C LEU A 32 14.54 -8.57 6.85
N ALA A 33 13.78 -7.86 7.68
CA ALA A 33 12.32 -8.03 7.78
C ALA A 33 11.53 -7.28 6.70
N LEU A 34 11.90 -6.04 6.38
CA LEU A 34 11.14 -5.15 5.49
C LEU A 34 11.82 -4.89 4.13
N GLY A 35 13.09 -5.26 3.99
CA GLY A 35 13.94 -4.86 2.87
C GLY A 35 14.54 -3.47 3.05
N SER A 36 15.11 -2.94 1.97
CA SER A 36 15.71 -1.60 1.99
C SER A 36 14.65 -0.50 2.06
N PRO A 37 14.86 0.57 2.85
CA PRO A 37 13.94 1.70 2.89
C PRO A 37 13.97 2.50 1.58
N ASN A 38 12.90 3.24 1.32
CA ASN A 38 12.83 4.18 0.20
C ASN A 38 13.67 5.44 0.46
N ILE A 39 13.73 5.88 1.71
CA ILE A 39 14.46 7.09 2.12
C ILE A 39 15.18 6.83 3.44
N VAL A 40 16.43 7.26 3.54
CA VAL A 40 17.21 7.36 4.78
C VAL A 40 17.54 8.83 5.02
N LYS A 41 17.32 9.31 6.24
CA LYS A 41 17.62 10.68 6.68
C LYS A 41 18.31 10.63 8.04
N THR A 42 19.39 11.38 8.20
CA THR A 42 20.00 11.66 9.51
C THR A 42 19.34 12.89 10.11
N ALA A 43 18.81 12.77 11.32
CA ALA A 43 18.25 13.87 12.09
C ALA A 43 19.35 14.73 12.72
N PRO A 44 19.07 15.99 13.13
CA PRO A 44 20.08 16.88 13.70
C PRO A 44 20.78 16.35 14.97
N ASN A 45 20.13 15.44 15.70
CA ASN A 45 20.69 14.78 16.88
C ASN A 45 21.57 13.55 16.55
N GLY A 46 21.80 13.25 15.26
CA GLY A 46 22.57 12.09 14.79
C GLY A 46 21.76 10.82 14.58
N ASN A 47 20.49 10.79 15.00
CA ASN A 47 19.64 9.62 14.85
C ASN A 47 19.23 9.40 13.39
N GLU A 48 19.11 8.14 12.97
CA GLU A 48 18.59 7.81 11.66
C GLU A 48 17.06 7.74 11.63
N VAL A 49 16.50 8.12 10.49
CA VAL A 49 15.07 8.02 10.18
C VAL A 49 14.93 7.36 8.82
N TRP A 50 14.26 6.22 8.79
CA TRP A 50 13.99 5.47 7.58
C TRP A 50 12.52 5.55 7.21
N VAL A 51 12.23 5.70 5.92
CA VAL A 51 10.87 5.79 5.40
C VAL A 51 10.63 4.68 4.39
N TYR A 52 9.52 3.98 4.57
CA TYR A 52 8.99 3.00 3.62
C TYR A 52 7.65 3.50 3.09
N ASP A 53 7.43 3.39 1.79
CA ASP A 53 6.17 3.77 1.16
C ASP A 53 5.55 2.64 0.33
N LYS A 54 4.22 2.68 0.23
CA LYS A 54 3.44 1.80 -0.65
C LYS A 54 2.29 2.58 -1.26
N PHE A 55 2.27 2.63 -2.58
CA PHE A 55 1.17 3.16 -3.38
C PHE A 55 0.40 2.00 -4.01
N SER A 56 -0.91 1.94 -3.78
CA SER A 56 -1.79 0.92 -4.37
C SER A 56 -2.97 1.59 -5.08
N LYS A 57 -3.25 1.16 -6.32
CA LYS A 57 -4.41 1.60 -7.10
C LYS A 57 -5.40 0.44 -7.17
N GLU A 58 -6.59 0.64 -6.64
CA GLU A 58 -7.70 -0.30 -6.69
C GLU A 58 -8.69 0.20 -7.75
N GLN A 59 -8.89 -0.57 -8.82
CA GLN A 59 -9.85 -0.24 -9.86
C GLN A 59 -11.16 -0.98 -9.59
N ILE A 60 -12.18 -0.27 -9.12
CA ILE A 60 -13.51 -0.80 -8.91
C ILE A 60 -14.31 -0.61 -10.20
N TYR A 61 -14.64 -1.71 -10.86
CA TYR A 61 -15.61 -1.73 -11.95
C TYR A 61 -17.01 -1.86 -11.35
N GLN A 62 -17.79 -0.77 -11.33
CA GLN A 62 -19.21 -0.84 -11.02
C GLN A 62 -19.99 -1.04 -12.32
N THR A 63 -20.33 -2.28 -12.64
CA THR A 63 -21.34 -2.57 -13.66
C THR A 63 -22.71 -2.35 -13.03
N THR A 64 -23.30 -1.17 -13.20
CA THR A 64 -24.73 -0.99 -12.91
C THR A 64 -25.50 -1.63 -14.06
N GLY A 65 -25.82 -2.91 -13.91
CA GLY A 65 -26.68 -3.64 -14.85
C GLY A 65 -28.11 -3.09 -14.79
N GLY A 66 -28.39 -2.06 -15.57
CA GLY A 66 -29.74 -1.55 -15.80
C GLY A 66 -30.43 -2.41 -16.86
N VAL A 67 -31.32 -3.31 -16.44
CA VAL A 67 -32.31 -3.90 -17.34
C VAL A 67 -33.36 -2.84 -17.63
N LEU A 68 -33.30 -2.22 -18.82
CA LEU A 68 -34.36 -1.37 -19.34
C LEU A 68 -35.30 -2.21 -20.21
N GLY A 69 -36.57 -2.23 -19.81
CA GLY A 69 -37.62 -3.06 -20.39
C GLY A 69 -37.89 -2.77 -21.87
N TYR A 70 -38.23 -3.84 -22.58
CA TYR A 70 -38.63 -3.84 -23.98
C TYR A 70 -40.08 -3.37 -24.13
N PHE A 71 -40.31 -2.21 -24.73
CA PHE A 71 -41.64 -1.81 -25.21
C PHE A 71 -41.79 -2.20 -26.68
N SER A 72 -42.65 -3.17 -26.94
CA SER A 72 -43.00 -3.64 -28.28
C SER A 72 -44.04 -2.71 -28.91
N GLY A 73 -43.63 -1.99 -29.95
CA GLY A 73 -44.50 -1.20 -30.81
C GLY A 73 -43.72 -0.74 -32.03
N ASN A 74 -43.95 -1.40 -33.16
CA ASN A 74 -43.52 -1.07 -34.53
C ASN A 74 -42.51 0.10 -34.67
N GLY A 75 -41.21 -0.20 -34.54
CA GLY A 75 -40.12 0.75 -34.86
C GLY A 75 -39.10 1.05 -33.75
N GLY A 76 -38.96 0.23 -32.71
CA GLY A 76 -38.05 0.49 -31.59
C GLY A 76 -36.71 -0.24 -31.67
N GLY A 77 -35.62 0.49 -31.89
CA GLY A 77 -34.25 -0.01 -31.71
C GLY A 77 -33.84 -0.05 -30.23
N ILE A 78 -33.05 -1.06 -29.85
CA ILE A 78 -32.45 -1.16 -28.51
C ILE A 78 -31.15 -0.36 -28.52
N ILE A 79 -31.08 0.75 -27.78
CA ILE A 79 -29.80 1.44 -27.50
C ILE A 79 -29.39 1.06 -26.07
N SER A 80 -28.52 0.07 -25.94
CA SER A 80 -27.80 -0.21 -24.70
C SER A 80 -26.63 0.77 -24.60
N SER A 81 -26.77 1.83 -23.79
CA SER A 81 -25.63 2.65 -23.39
C SER A 81 -25.00 2.06 -22.11
N GLU A 82 -24.00 1.19 -22.29
CA GLU A 82 -23.13 0.77 -21.19
C GLU A 82 -22.25 1.96 -20.74
N GLN A 83 -22.76 2.80 -19.84
CA GLN A 83 -21.94 3.77 -19.14
C GLN A 83 -21.31 3.12 -17.89
N GLY A 84 -20.26 2.33 -18.11
CA GLY A 84 -19.46 1.78 -17.03
C GLY A 84 -18.75 2.90 -16.24
N ARG A 85 -19.19 3.17 -15.01
CA ARG A 85 -18.51 4.13 -14.13
C ARG A 85 -17.22 3.48 -13.61
N ARG A 86 -16.06 3.90 -14.16
CA ARG A 86 -14.74 3.48 -13.69
C ARG A 86 -14.40 4.25 -12.40
N GLN A 87 -14.51 3.60 -11.25
CA GLN A 87 -14.08 4.20 -9.97
C GLN A 87 -12.67 3.69 -9.65
N VAL A 88 -11.66 4.53 -9.85
CA VAL A 88 -10.27 4.24 -9.44
C VAL A 88 -10.10 4.80 -8.03
N SER A 89 -9.86 3.94 -7.04
CA SER A 89 -9.43 4.36 -5.71
C SER A 89 -7.92 4.17 -5.58
N SER A 90 -7.24 5.08 -4.90
CA SER A 90 -5.81 4.98 -4.59
C SER A 90 -5.62 4.96 -3.09
N ASN A 91 -4.83 4.01 -2.58
CA ASN A 91 -4.43 3.95 -1.17
C ASN A 91 -2.92 4.12 -1.06
N THR A 92 -2.49 4.97 -0.13
CA THR A 92 -1.08 5.17 0.22
C THR A 92 -0.82 4.73 1.65
N LEU A 93 0.34 4.13 1.90
CA LEU A 93 0.86 3.83 3.22
C LEU A 93 2.30 4.31 3.30
N THR A 94 2.62 5.05 4.35
CA THR A 94 3.98 5.47 4.70
C THR A 94 4.27 4.99 6.10
N VAL A 95 5.43 4.36 6.29
CA VAL A 95 5.94 3.89 7.57
C VAL A 95 7.24 4.61 7.83
N ILE A 96 7.34 5.25 9.00
CA ILE A 96 8.53 6.00 9.41
C ILE A 96 9.09 5.31 10.64
N ILE A 97 10.35 4.86 10.55
CA ILE A 97 11.06 4.22 11.65
C ILE A 97 12.20 5.14 12.06
N LYS A 98 12.23 5.53 13.33
CA LYS A 98 13.32 6.30 13.93
C LYS A 98 14.21 5.35 14.73
N PHE A 99 15.52 5.52 14.58
CA PHE A 99 16.53 4.79 15.32
C PHE A 99 17.14 5.66 16.42
N ASP A 100 17.65 5.03 17.47
CA ASP A 100 18.47 5.68 18.48
C ASP A 100 19.93 5.77 18.04
N THR A 101 20.80 6.29 18.91
CA THR A 101 22.24 6.43 18.64
C THR A 101 23.01 5.10 18.64
N GLN A 102 22.34 3.98 18.96
CA GLN A 102 22.88 2.63 18.91
C GLN A 102 22.31 1.83 17.72
N ASP A 103 21.69 2.53 16.76
CA ASP A 103 21.03 1.95 15.59
C ASP A 103 19.90 0.96 15.92
N ASN A 104 19.23 1.15 17.06
CA ASN A 104 18.05 0.36 17.44
C ASN A 104 16.77 1.14 17.22
N VAL A 105 15.69 0.44 16.87
CA VAL A 105 14.36 1.04 16.67
C VAL A 105 13.91 1.74 17.95
N ASP A 106 13.71 3.05 17.88
CA ASP A 106 13.15 3.84 18.98
C ASP A 106 11.64 4.02 18.81
N THR A 107 11.21 4.48 17.62
CA THR A 107 9.82 4.87 17.36
C THR A 107 9.37 4.45 15.96
N ILE A 108 8.12 4.00 15.84
CA ILE A 108 7.47 3.68 14.56
C ILE A 108 6.22 4.54 14.41
N ALA A 109 6.09 5.24 13.29
CA ALA A 109 4.93 6.06 12.93
C ALA A 109 4.34 5.64 11.58
N TYR A 110 3.04 5.87 11.41
CA TYR A 110 2.29 5.48 10.22
C TYR A 110 1.52 6.67 9.67
N HIS A 111 1.48 6.77 8.35
CA HIS A 111 0.59 7.68 7.63
C HIS A 111 -0.12 6.91 6.52
N ARG A 112 -1.46 6.98 6.46
CA ARG A 112 -2.26 6.29 5.45
C ARG A 112 -3.27 7.27 4.87
N SER A 113 -3.41 7.28 3.54
CA SER A 113 -4.48 8.01 2.86
C SER A 113 -5.22 7.15 1.86
N LYS A 114 -6.49 7.49 1.60
CA LYS A 114 -7.34 6.88 0.58
C LYS A 114 -8.04 7.99 -0.21
N PHE A 115 -7.95 7.90 -1.54
CA PHE A 115 -8.58 8.81 -2.48
C PHE A 115 -9.34 8.04 -3.57
#